data_AF-A0A1Q3EDP6-F1
#
_entry.id   AF-A0A1Q3EDP6-F1
#
_cell.length_a   1.000
_cell.length_b   1.000
_cell.length_c   1.000
_cell.angle_alpha   90.00
_cell.angle_beta   90.00
_cell.angle_gamma   90.00
#
_symmetry.space_group_name_H-M   'P 1'
#
loop_
_entity.id
_entity.type
_entity.pdbx_description
1 polymer ?
#
loop_
_entity_poly.entity_id
_entity_poly.type
_entity_poly.pdbx_seq_one_letter_code
_entity_poly.pdbx_strand_id
1 'polypeptide(L)'
;MSSGSDQHTEFPELLPEQNPPTNYGKFVISMLKRMSKDAPGEQVIDQTKLRRCISLSSSFLLSDTCMDPDHGVNSWFMGFSRLIDVIVALHVRSELDIETMNAASKACSECWSVAGAWKGLEQCREGVKKVAGKLKKLLDENGRTYRGERVYAP
;
A
#
# COMPACT_ATOMS: atom_id res chain seq x y z
N MET A 1 -8.21 -3.86 57.76
CA MET A 1 -9.24 -3.96 56.70
C MET A 1 -8.90 -2.92 55.66
N SER A 2 -8.49 -3.38 54.47
CA SER A 2 -7.95 -2.56 53.38
C SER A 2 -9.03 -1.70 52.73
N SER A 3 -8.76 -0.42 52.57
CA SER A 3 -9.45 0.43 51.59
C SER A 3 -8.59 0.50 50.34
N GLY A 4 -8.85 -0.39 49.39
CA GLY A 4 -8.35 -0.28 48.02
C GLY A 4 -9.32 0.57 47.22
N SER A 5 -8.91 1.80 46.89
CA SER A 5 -9.64 2.64 45.95
C SER A 5 -9.44 2.11 44.53
N ASP A 6 -10.50 1.54 43.96
CA ASP A 6 -10.62 1.21 42.55
C ASP A 6 -10.42 2.48 41.71
N GLN A 7 -9.23 2.64 41.10
CA GLN A 7 -9.03 3.60 40.02
C GLN A 7 -9.64 3.01 38.75
N HIS A 8 -10.92 3.30 38.52
CA HIS A 8 -11.56 3.10 37.23
C HIS A 8 -10.81 3.95 36.20
N THR A 9 -9.94 3.30 35.41
CA THR A 9 -9.17 3.97 34.36
C THR A 9 -10.12 4.26 33.22
N GLU A 10 -10.76 5.43 33.26
CA GLU A 10 -11.64 5.91 32.20
C GLU A 10 -10.79 6.15 30.95
N PHE A 11 -10.95 5.31 29.92
CA PHE A 11 -10.30 5.53 28.63
C PHE A 11 -10.79 6.88 28.09
N PRO A 12 -9.90 7.81 27.70
CA PRO A 12 -10.31 9.09 27.17
C PRO A 12 -11.23 8.89 25.96
N GLU A 13 -12.39 9.52 25.97
CA GLU A 13 -13.28 9.54 24.82
C GLU A 13 -12.57 10.27 23.67
N LEU A 14 -12.16 9.51 22.66
CA LEU A 14 -11.45 10.03 21.50
C LEU A 14 -12.43 10.83 20.65
N LEU A 15 -12.38 12.16 20.78
CA LEU A 15 -13.16 13.05 19.93
C LEU A 15 -12.72 12.88 18.46
N PRO A 16 -13.65 12.65 17.50
CA PRO A 16 -13.33 12.40 16.08
C PRO A 16 -12.45 13.47 15.42
N GLU A 17 -12.51 14.71 15.91
CA GLU A 17 -11.71 15.84 15.42
C GLU A 17 -10.20 15.65 15.61
N GLN A 18 -9.76 14.80 16.54
CA GLN A 18 -8.34 14.58 16.83
C GLN A 18 -7.69 13.52 15.92
N ASN A 19 -8.48 12.71 15.21
CA ASN A 19 -7.99 11.65 14.33
C ASN A 19 -8.81 11.61 13.03
N PRO A 20 -8.51 12.49 12.06
CA PRO A 20 -9.20 12.45 10.77
C PRO A 20 -8.97 11.10 10.06
N PRO A 21 -9.92 10.65 9.21
CA PRO A 21 -9.76 9.42 8.45
C PRO A 21 -8.47 9.39 7.64
N THR A 22 -7.83 8.22 7.59
CA THR A 22 -6.65 8.04 6.74
C THR A 22 -7.03 8.18 5.26
N ASN A 23 -6.06 8.61 4.45
CA ASN A 23 -6.24 8.74 3.01
C ASN A 23 -4.97 8.34 2.28
N TYR A 24 -4.88 7.06 1.93
CA TYR A 24 -3.71 6.50 1.27
C TYR A 24 -3.39 7.15 -0.08
N GLY A 25 -4.42 7.50 -0.87
CA GLY A 25 -4.26 8.18 -2.15
C GLY A 25 -3.51 9.51 -2.00
N LYS A 26 -3.97 10.38 -1.09
CA LYS A 26 -3.33 11.67 -0.78
C LYS A 26 -1.92 11.48 -0.22
N PHE A 27 -1.72 10.50 0.67
CA PHE A 27 -0.41 10.17 1.23
C PHE A 27 0.59 9.78 0.14
N VAL A 28 0.23 8.83 -0.73
CA VAL A 28 1.08 8.35 -1.83
C VAL A 28 1.42 9.48 -2.79
N ILE A 29 0.43 10.27 -3.23
CA ILE A 29 0.65 11.40 -4.14
C ILE A 29 1.63 12.41 -3.52
N SER A 30 1.49 12.70 -2.23
CA SER A 30 2.37 13.63 -1.53
C SER A 30 3.80 13.09 -1.43
N MET A 31 3.96 11.79 -1.16
CA MET A 31 5.27 11.14 -1.11
C MET A 31 5.95 11.11 -2.47
N LEU A 32 5.24 10.73 -3.54
CA LEU A 32 5.79 10.72 -4.90
C LEU A 32 6.24 12.12 -5.34
N LYS A 33 5.45 13.17 -5.03
CA LYS A 33 5.83 14.56 -5.32
C LYS A 33 7.14 14.98 -4.62
N ARG A 34 7.39 14.48 -3.41
CA ARG A 34 8.64 14.75 -2.67
C ARG A 34 9.82 14.01 -3.31
N MET A 35 9.66 12.73 -3.66
CA MET A 35 10.69 11.95 -4.34
C MET A 35 11.14 12.59 -5.66
N SER A 36 10.23 13.19 -6.43
CA SER A 36 10.56 13.83 -7.71
C SER A 36 11.23 15.20 -7.58
N LYS A 37 11.27 15.83 -6.39
CA LYS A 37 11.86 17.16 -6.18
C LYS A 37 13.30 17.12 -5.67
N ASP A 38 13.71 16.01 -5.05
CA ASP A 38 14.98 15.91 -4.32
C ASP A 38 16.19 15.56 -5.24
N ALA A 39 15.98 15.31 -6.54
CA ALA A 39 17.03 14.92 -7.49
C ALA A 39 17.27 16.00 -8.56
N PRO A 40 18.41 16.73 -8.53
CA PRO A 40 18.78 17.66 -9.60
C PRO A 40 19.26 16.90 -10.85
N GLY A 41 18.72 17.23 -12.02
CA GLY A 41 19.27 16.82 -13.32
C GLY A 41 18.81 15.47 -13.87
N GLU A 42 18.37 14.54 -13.02
CA GLU A 42 17.88 13.22 -13.45
C GLU A 42 16.72 12.80 -12.54
N GLN A 43 15.55 12.49 -13.12
CA GLN A 43 14.30 12.26 -12.38
C GLN A 43 14.27 10.84 -11.79
N VAL A 44 15.22 10.55 -10.91
CA VAL A 44 15.40 9.25 -10.26
C VAL A 44 14.39 9.13 -9.11
N ILE A 45 13.54 8.10 -9.17
CA ILE A 45 12.65 7.78 -8.06
C ILE A 45 13.43 6.99 -7.01
N ASP A 46 13.42 7.48 -5.77
CA ASP A 46 13.93 6.75 -4.61
C ASP A 46 13.08 5.48 -4.37
N GLN A 47 13.57 4.35 -4.88
CA GLN A 47 12.87 3.07 -4.77
C GLN A 47 12.82 2.54 -3.32
N THR A 48 13.68 3.01 -2.42
CA THR A 48 13.60 2.64 -0.99
C THR A 48 12.36 3.28 -0.35
N LYS A 49 12.14 4.57 -0.60
CA LYS A 49 10.90 5.24 -0.15
C LYS A 49 9.68 4.67 -0.86
N LEU A 50 9.78 4.31 -2.13
CA LEU A 50 8.70 3.66 -2.88
C LEU A 50 8.30 2.32 -2.24
N ARG A 51 9.28 1.44 -1.96
CA ARG A 51 9.06 0.16 -1.27
C ARG A 51 8.39 0.34 0.09
N ARG A 52 8.78 1.36 0.86
CA ARG A 52 8.12 1.68 2.13
C ARG A 52 6.67 2.13 1.94
N CYS A 53 6.37 2.88 0.89
CA CYS A 53 4.99 3.23 0.58
C CYS A 53 4.18 1.98 0.19
N ILE A 54 4.74 1.09 -0.61
CA ILE A 54 4.12 -0.18 -1.03
C ILE A 54 3.85 -1.09 0.18
N SER A 55 4.79 -1.23 1.11
CA SER A 55 4.61 -2.08 2.29
C SER A 55 3.49 -1.61 3.22
N LEU A 56 3.06 -0.35 3.10
CA LEU A 56 1.94 0.20 3.87
C LEU A 56 0.57 -0.12 3.24
N SER A 57 0.50 -0.63 2.00
CA SER A 57 -0.75 -0.83 1.27
C SER A 57 -1.77 -1.70 2.03
N SER A 58 -1.32 -2.76 2.71
CA SER A 58 -2.20 -3.67 3.46
C SER A 58 -2.75 -3.02 4.73
N SER A 59 -1.95 -2.23 5.44
CA SER A 59 -2.40 -1.47 6.61
C SER A 59 -3.40 -0.38 6.24
N PHE A 60 -3.12 0.37 5.16
CA PHE A 60 -4.04 1.41 4.68
C PHE A 60 -5.32 0.83 4.07
N LEU A 61 -5.30 -0.40 3.57
CA LEU A 61 -6.53 -1.09 3.16
C LEU A 61 -7.50 -1.15 4.33
N LEU A 62 -7.03 -1.61 5.49
CA LEU A 62 -7.87 -1.70 6.69
C LEU A 62 -8.22 -0.32 7.24
N SER A 63 -7.24 0.58 7.40
CA SER A 63 -7.50 1.88 8.04
C SER A 63 -8.40 2.77 7.20
N ASP A 64 -8.17 2.89 5.88
CA ASP A 64 -9.01 3.73 5.02
C ASP A 64 -10.45 3.19 5.02
N THR A 65 -10.64 1.88 4.92
CA THR A 65 -11.98 1.28 4.85
C THR A 65 -12.73 1.30 6.19
N CYS A 66 -12.02 1.20 7.32
CA CYS A 66 -12.63 1.29 8.64
C CYS A 66 -12.93 2.73 9.06
N MET A 67 -12.09 3.70 8.70
CA MET A 67 -12.25 5.10 9.13
C MET A 67 -13.14 5.92 8.19
N ASP A 68 -13.27 5.52 6.93
CA ASP A 68 -14.13 6.15 5.94
C ASP A 68 -14.79 5.06 5.05
N PRO A 69 -15.92 4.49 5.47
CA PRO A 69 -16.58 3.42 4.73
C PRO A 69 -17.04 3.83 3.32
N ASP A 70 -17.33 5.11 3.10
CA ASP A 70 -17.87 5.62 1.84
C ASP A 70 -16.78 5.87 0.78
N HIS A 71 -15.60 6.32 1.20
CA HIS A 71 -14.52 6.70 0.29
C HIS A 71 -13.20 5.94 0.49
N GLY A 72 -13.08 5.18 1.58
CA GLY A 72 -11.85 4.50 1.98
C GLY A 72 -11.34 3.50 0.94
N VAL A 73 -12.22 2.68 0.38
CA VAL A 73 -11.86 1.72 -0.70
C VAL A 73 -11.28 2.46 -1.90
N ASN A 74 -11.86 3.60 -2.28
CA ASN A 74 -11.41 4.38 -3.42
C ASN A 74 -10.08 5.08 -3.13
N SER A 75 -9.91 5.65 -1.94
CA SER A 75 -8.65 6.23 -1.48
C SER A 75 -7.51 5.20 -1.51
N TRP A 76 -7.75 4.03 -0.92
CA TRP A 76 -6.80 2.93 -0.91
C TRP A 76 -6.43 2.49 -2.33
N PHE A 77 -7.44 2.22 -3.17
CA PHE A 77 -7.20 1.75 -4.54
C PHE A 77 -6.44 2.79 -5.38
N MET A 78 -6.76 4.07 -5.23
CA MET A 78 -6.04 5.16 -5.88
C MET A 78 -4.57 5.18 -5.48
N GLY A 79 -4.28 5.09 -4.18
CA GLY A 79 -2.91 5.05 -3.67
C GLY A 79 -2.14 3.84 -4.20
N PHE A 80 -2.72 2.64 -4.08
CA PHE A 80 -2.05 1.41 -4.49
C PHE A 80 -1.85 1.34 -6.01
N SER A 81 -2.87 1.67 -6.81
CA SER A 81 -2.72 1.70 -8.28
C SER A 81 -1.65 2.70 -8.70
N ARG A 82 -1.54 3.87 -8.05
CA ARG A 82 -0.54 4.86 -8.41
C ARG A 82 0.89 4.39 -8.15
N LEU A 83 1.13 3.67 -7.05
CA LEU A 83 2.43 3.05 -6.79
C LEU A 83 2.80 2.06 -7.89
N ILE A 84 1.83 1.27 -8.33
CA ILE A 84 2.04 0.24 -9.36
C ILE A 84 2.28 0.88 -10.74
N ASP A 85 1.60 1.97 -11.05
CA ASP A 85 1.86 2.74 -12.27
C ASP A 85 3.30 3.29 -12.28
N VAL A 86 3.84 3.70 -11.11
CA VAL A 86 5.26 4.09 -10.99
C VAL A 86 6.20 2.90 -11.23
N ILE A 87 5.87 1.72 -10.71
CA ILE A 87 6.66 0.49 -10.97
C ILE A 87 6.68 0.15 -12.46
N VAL A 88 5.53 0.22 -13.13
CA VAL A 88 5.43 0.01 -14.58
C VAL A 88 6.28 1.03 -15.33
N ALA A 89 6.25 2.30 -14.93
CA ALA A 89 7.07 3.34 -15.56
C ALA A 89 8.57 3.09 -15.36
N LEU A 90 8.99 2.68 -14.16
CA LEU A 90 10.38 2.28 -13.88
C LEU A 90 10.81 1.08 -14.73
N HIS A 91 9.92 0.10 -14.92
CA HIS A 91 10.19 -1.05 -15.78
C HIS A 91 10.44 -0.62 -17.23
N VAL A 92 9.57 0.22 -17.80
CA VAL A 92 9.71 0.74 -19.17
C VAL A 92 11.02 1.51 -19.34
N ARG A 93 11.45 2.25 -18.31
CA ARG A 93 12.75 2.95 -18.26
C ARG A 93 13.94 2.04 -17.99
N SER A 94 13.71 0.74 -17.77
CA SER A 94 14.72 -0.24 -17.35
C SER A 94 15.42 0.05 -16.03
N GLU A 95 14.77 0.83 -15.16
CA GLU A 95 15.29 1.25 -13.86
C GLU A 95 14.65 0.49 -12.69
N LEU A 96 13.67 -0.37 -12.93
CA LEU A 96 12.99 -1.09 -11.86
C LEU A 96 13.90 -2.16 -11.25
N ASP A 97 14.10 -2.05 -9.93
CA ASP A 97 14.85 -3.01 -9.13
C ASP A 97 14.00 -4.25 -8.81
N ILE A 98 14.67 -5.40 -8.67
CA ILE A 98 14.04 -6.67 -8.27
C ILE A 98 13.42 -6.58 -6.87
N GLU A 99 14.04 -5.88 -5.93
CA GLU A 99 13.51 -5.69 -4.57
C GLU A 99 12.18 -4.93 -4.59
N THR A 100 12.02 -3.99 -5.52
CA THR A 100 10.78 -3.23 -5.69
C THR A 100 9.68 -4.11 -6.30
N MET A 101 10.02 -4.95 -7.27
CA MET A 101 9.10 -5.97 -7.80
C MET A 101 8.65 -6.93 -6.69
N ASN A 102 9.59 -7.41 -5.87
CA ASN A 102 9.30 -8.29 -4.73
C ASN A 102 8.39 -7.63 -3.70
N ALA A 103 8.66 -6.37 -3.33
CA ALA A 103 7.80 -5.62 -2.42
C ALA A 103 6.37 -5.49 -2.95
N ALA A 104 6.21 -5.24 -4.25
CA ALA A 104 4.89 -5.10 -4.88
C ALA A 104 4.12 -6.43 -4.95
N SER A 105 4.79 -7.53 -5.31
CA SER A 105 4.20 -8.87 -5.30
C SER A 105 3.75 -9.28 -3.89
N LYS A 106 4.61 -9.02 -2.89
CA LYS A 106 4.29 -9.24 -1.47
C LYS A 106 3.09 -8.42 -1.02
N ALA A 107 3.07 -7.12 -1.32
CA ALA A 107 1.96 -6.24 -0.96
C ALA A 107 0.63 -6.68 -1.60
N CYS A 108 0.64 -7.15 -2.85
CA CYS A 108 -0.57 -7.72 -3.47
C CYS A 108 -1.11 -8.92 -2.69
N SER A 109 -0.21 -9.78 -2.24
CA SER A 109 -0.54 -11.01 -1.52
C SER A 109 -1.07 -10.72 -0.12
N GLU A 110 -0.44 -9.79 0.58
CA GLU A 110 -0.94 -9.30 1.87
C GLU A 110 -2.30 -8.61 1.73
N CYS A 111 -2.48 -7.72 0.75
CA CYS A 111 -3.77 -7.08 0.49
C CYS A 111 -4.85 -8.09 0.11
N TRP A 112 -4.50 -9.14 -0.63
CA TRP A 112 -5.43 -10.22 -0.97
C TRP A 112 -5.92 -10.99 0.26
N SER A 113 -4.99 -11.31 1.15
CA SER A 113 -5.28 -11.99 2.42
C SER A 113 -6.13 -11.10 3.34
N VAL A 114 -5.76 -9.82 3.48
CA VAL A 114 -6.53 -8.85 4.28
C VAL A 114 -7.93 -8.65 3.71
N ALA A 115 -8.08 -8.36 2.42
CA ALA A 115 -9.41 -8.22 1.81
C ALA A 115 -10.24 -9.52 1.87
N GLY A 116 -9.60 -10.67 2.14
CA GLY A 116 -10.25 -11.97 2.29
C GLY A 116 -10.68 -12.34 3.70
N ALA A 117 -10.04 -11.78 4.71
CA ALA A 117 -10.27 -12.15 6.11
C ALA A 117 -11.37 -11.28 6.78
N TRP A 118 -11.78 -10.17 6.16
CA TRP A 118 -12.81 -9.27 6.67
C TRP A 118 -14.01 -9.19 5.72
N LYS A 119 -15.23 -9.21 6.27
CA LYS A 119 -16.47 -9.04 5.51
C LYS A 119 -16.59 -7.60 5.02
N GLY A 120 -17.12 -7.40 3.81
CA GLY A 120 -17.35 -6.07 3.23
C GLY A 120 -16.17 -5.50 2.45
N LEU A 121 -15.06 -6.24 2.31
CA LEU A 121 -13.88 -5.85 1.55
C LEU A 121 -13.76 -6.56 0.19
N GLU A 122 -14.85 -7.13 -0.32
CA GLU A 122 -14.87 -7.86 -1.58
C GLU A 122 -14.45 -6.97 -2.76
N GLN A 123 -14.84 -5.69 -2.74
CA GLN A 123 -14.42 -4.70 -3.74
C GLN A 123 -12.91 -4.47 -3.73
N CYS A 124 -12.25 -4.56 -2.57
CA CYS A 124 -10.79 -4.45 -2.46
C CYS A 124 -10.10 -5.59 -3.20
N ARG A 125 -10.65 -6.83 -3.18
CA ARG A 125 -10.09 -7.96 -3.93
C ARG A 125 -10.08 -7.72 -5.44
N GLU A 126 -11.13 -7.10 -5.99
CA GLU A 126 -11.13 -6.70 -7.40
C GLU A 126 -10.07 -5.63 -7.69
N GLY A 127 -9.85 -4.70 -6.76
CA GLY A 127 -8.73 -3.75 -6.81
C GLY A 127 -7.37 -4.45 -6.84
N VAL A 128 -7.15 -5.42 -5.94
CA VAL A 128 -5.91 -6.22 -5.89
C VAL A 128 -5.70 -6.99 -7.20
N LYS A 129 -6.73 -7.64 -7.77
CA LYS A 129 -6.61 -8.35 -9.06
C LYS A 129 -6.18 -7.42 -10.19
N LYS A 130 -6.75 -6.22 -10.27
CA LYS A 130 -6.38 -5.23 -11.30
C LYS A 130 -4.91 -4.84 -11.19
N VAL A 131 -4.44 -4.59 -9.97
CA VAL A 131 -3.03 -4.27 -9.69
C VAL A 131 -2.11 -5.46 -9.99
N ALA A 132 -2.42 -6.64 -9.48
CA ALA A 132 -1.63 -7.86 -9.71
C ALA A 132 -1.56 -8.21 -11.20
N GLY A 133 -2.64 -7.95 -11.95
CA GLY A 133 -2.66 -8.11 -13.41
C GLY A 133 -1.68 -7.18 -14.13
N LYS A 134 -1.43 -5.97 -13.63
CA LYS A 134 -0.38 -5.09 -14.16
C LYS A 134 1.01 -5.65 -13.87
N LEU A 135 1.27 -6.08 -12.63
CA LEU A 135 2.56 -6.67 -12.25
C LEU A 135 2.88 -7.95 -13.02
N LYS A 136 1.88 -8.82 -13.23
CA LYS A 136 2.04 -10.07 -13.98
C LYS A 136 2.55 -9.83 -15.41
N LYS A 137 2.18 -8.71 -16.03
CA LYS A 137 2.64 -8.33 -17.37
C LYS A 137 4.12 -7.90 -17.42
N LEU A 138 4.72 -7.64 -16.26
CA LEU A 138 6.13 -7.26 -16.15
C LEU A 138 7.04 -8.48 -15.96
N LEU A 139 6.47 -9.64 -15.57
CA LEU A 139 7.22 -10.86 -15.33
C LEU A 139 7.67 -11.49 -16.65
N ASP A 140 8.70 -12.33 -16.54
CA ASP A 140 9.18 -13.17 -17.64
C ASP A 140 8.09 -14.19 -18.03
N GLU A 141 8.25 -14.86 -19.18
CA GLU A 141 7.24 -15.78 -19.74
C GLU A 141 6.81 -16.90 -18.77
N ASN A 142 7.69 -17.31 -17.86
CA ASN A 142 7.40 -18.31 -16.84
C ASN A 142 6.44 -17.81 -15.74
N GLY A 143 6.18 -16.50 -15.66
CA GLY A 143 5.31 -15.85 -14.69
C GLY A 143 5.80 -15.92 -13.24
N ARG A 144 7.09 -16.21 -13.00
CA ARG A 144 7.71 -16.43 -11.68
C ARG A 144 9.01 -15.66 -11.49
N THR A 145 9.63 -15.22 -12.57
CA THR A 145 10.86 -14.42 -12.53
C THR A 145 10.65 -13.05 -13.15
N TYR A 146 11.53 -12.14 -12.79
CA TYR A 146 11.66 -10.82 -13.39
C TYR A 146 13.13 -10.64 -13.79
N ARG A 147 13.41 -10.55 -15.10
CA ARG A 147 14.78 -10.47 -15.63
C ARG A 147 15.68 -11.62 -15.15
N GLY A 148 15.12 -12.83 -15.05
CA GLY A 148 15.82 -14.03 -14.61
C GLY A 148 15.91 -14.21 -13.09
N GLU A 149 15.54 -13.21 -12.29
CA GLU A 149 15.55 -13.29 -10.83
C GLU A 149 14.19 -13.71 -10.28
N ARG A 150 14.18 -14.51 -9.21
CA ARG A 150 12.94 -15.02 -8.63
C ARG A 150 12.15 -13.92 -7.94
N VAL A 151 10.87 -13.81 -8.29
CA VAL A 151 9.93 -12.91 -7.64
C VAL A 151 9.22 -13.62 -6.49
N TYR A 152 8.89 -12.87 -5.44
CA TYR A 152 8.07 -13.33 -4.33
C TYR A 152 6.78 -13.98 -4.85
N ALA A 153 6.50 -15.17 -4.35
CA ALA A 153 5.29 -15.93 -4.60
C ALA A 153 4.76 -16.43 -3.23
N PRO A 154 3.47 -16.23 -2.92
CA PRO A 154 2.81 -16.78 -1.73
C PRO A 154 2.78 -18.30 -1.70
#